data_AF-A0A967MYT1-F1
#
_entry.id   AF-A0A967MYT1-F1
#
_cell.length_a   1.000
_cell.length_b   1.000
_cell.length_c   1.000
_cell.angle_alpha   90.00
_cell.angle_beta   90.00
_cell.angle_gamma   90.00
#
_symmetry.space_group_name_H-M   'P 1'
#
loop_
_entity.id
_entity.type
_entity.pdbx_description
1 polymer ?
#
loop_
_entity_poly.entity_id
_entity_poly.type
_entity_poly.pdbx_seq_one_letter_code
_entity_poly.pdbx_strand_id
1 'polypeptide(L)' 'GLCLFPEHGQDAGQLVRFAEMAMYTAKSEQRSYALYDPGSDSRSPKTLALGVQIQGAIDDGQIALVLQPMVD' A
#
# COMPACT_ATOMS: atom_id res chain seq x y z
N GLY A 1 11.03 1.17 9.39
CA GLY A 1 9.65 1.23 9.87
C GLY A 1 9.67 1.27 11.38
N LEU A 2 8.68 1.92 11.99
CA LEU A 2 8.53 2.03 13.44
C LEU A 2 7.27 1.25 13.86
N CYS A 3 7.26 0.65 15.03
CA CYS A 3 6.05 0.09 15.65
C CYS A 3 6.08 0.33 17.16
N LEU A 4 4.92 0.28 17.81
CA LEU A 4 4.74 0.61 19.22
C LEU A 4 4.22 -0.62 19.97
N PHE A 5 4.88 -0.97 21.06
CA PHE A 5 4.33 -1.90 22.05
C PHE A 5 3.62 -1.10 23.14
N PRO A 6 2.43 -1.54 23.60
CA PRO A 6 1.67 -2.73 23.19
C PRO A 6 0.67 -2.48 22.05
N GLU A 7 0.60 -1.25 21.53
CA GLU A 7 -0.43 -0.79 20.59
C GLU A 7 -0.50 -1.62 19.30
N HIS A 8 0.65 -2.00 18.74
CA HIS A 8 0.74 -2.72 17.47
C HIS A 8 0.88 -4.22 17.66
N GLY A 9 1.08 -4.73 18.88
CA GLY A 9 1.27 -6.16 19.12
C GLY A 9 1.75 -6.43 20.53
N GLN A 10 1.43 -7.62 21.04
CA GLN A 10 1.83 -8.07 22.38
C GLN A 10 2.98 -9.09 22.35
N ASP A 11 3.39 -9.52 21.16
CA ASP A 11 4.44 -10.49 20.94
C ASP A 11 5.59 -9.91 20.10
N ALA A 12 6.82 -10.33 20.42
CA ALA A 12 8.02 -9.85 19.74
C ALA A 12 8.01 -10.18 18.24
N GLY A 13 7.53 -11.36 17.85
CA GLY A 13 7.39 -11.76 16.45
C GLY A 13 6.40 -10.88 15.69
N GLN A 14 5.31 -10.49 16.34
CA GLN A 14 4.34 -9.55 15.77
C GLN A 14 4.94 -8.15 15.55
N LEU A 15 5.64 -7.61 16.55
CA LEU A 15 6.29 -6.30 16.45
C LEU A 15 7.35 -6.24 15.35
N VAL A 16 8.19 -7.27 15.22
CA VAL A 16 9.19 -7.36 14.14
C VAL A 16 8.51 -7.32 12.78
N ARG A 17 7.45 -8.12 12.58
CA ARG A 17 6.69 -8.14 11.32
C ARG A 17 6.08 -6.77 11.00
N PHE A 18 5.57 -6.06 12.01
CA PHE A 18 4.96 -4.75 11.80
C PHE A 18 5.99 -3.65 11.52
N ALA A 19 7.17 -3.70 12.16
CA ALA A 19 8.29 -2.82 11.83
C ALA A 19 8.79 -3.02 10.38
N GLU A 20 8.80 -4.26 9.89
CA GLU A 20 9.11 -4.60 8.49
C GLU A 20 8.06 -4.06 7.52
N MET A 21 6.77 -4.24 7.83
CA MET A 21 5.67 -3.66 7.02
C MET A 21 5.80 -2.14 6.92
N ALA A 22 6.02 -1.46 8.04
CA ALA A 22 6.24 -0.02 8.05
C ALA A 22 7.52 0.41 7.31
N MET A 23 8.55 -0.42 7.29
CA MET A 23 9.74 -0.17 6.47
C MET A 23 9.41 -0.23 4.97
N TYR A 24 8.60 -1.20 4.56
CA TYR A 24 8.17 -1.33 3.17
C TYR A 24 7.36 -0.11 2.73
N THR A 25 6.42 0.35 3.56
CA THR A 25 5.64 1.57 3.30
C THR A 25 6.57 2.78 3.13
N ALA A 26 7.52 2.98 4.03
CA ALA A 26 8.50 4.06 3.92
C ALA A 26 9.28 4.03 2.60
N LYS A 27 9.69 2.83 2.15
CA LYS A 27 10.36 2.65 0.85
C LYS A 27 9.44 2.99 -0.32
N SER A 28 8.19 2.56 -0.30
CA SER A 28 7.23 2.82 -1.39
C SER A 28 6.88 4.30 -1.52
N GLU A 29 6.82 5.02 -0.40
CA GLU A 29 6.49 6.45 -0.35
C GLU A 29 7.73 7.35 -0.45
N GLN A 30 8.92 6.78 -0.64
CA GLN A 30 10.21 7.50 -0.62
C GLN A 30 10.44 8.34 0.65
N ARG A 31 9.94 7.86 1.79
CA ARG A 31 10.11 8.50 3.10
C ARG A 31 11.25 7.84 3.88
N SER A 32 11.92 8.62 4.73
CA SER A 32 13.02 8.13 5.57
C SER A 32 12.55 7.16 6.66
N TYR A 33 11.31 7.30 7.12
CA TYR A 33 10.66 6.41 8.07
C TYR A 33 9.14 6.39 7.85
N ALA A 34 8.48 5.35 8.35
CA ALA A 34 7.04 5.30 8.50
C ALA A 34 6.71 4.53 9.77
N LEU A 35 5.63 4.92 10.45
CA LEU A 35 5.05 4.21 11.58
C LEU A 35 4.08 3.16 11.04
N TYR A 36 4.11 1.95 11.59
CA TYR A 36 3.08 0.96 11.35
C TYR A 36 1.77 1.54 11.85
N ASP A 37 0.83 1.79 10.95
CA ASP A 37 -0.52 2.16 11.33
C ASP A 37 -1.45 1.08 10.74
N PRO A 38 -2.13 0.28 11.58
CA PRO A 38 -3.04 -0.77 11.11
C PRO A 38 -4.24 -0.21 10.32
N GLY A 39 -4.54 1.08 10.45
CA GLY A 39 -5.54 1.82 9.67
C GLY A 39 -5.00 2.44 8.38
N SER A 40 -3.67 2.50 8.20
CA SER A 40 -3.07 3.25 7.08
C SER A 40 -3.05 2.48 5.76
N ASP A 41 -2.50 1.27 5.67
CA ASP A 41 -2.79 0.35 4.55
C ASP A 41 -2.13 -1.02 4.74
N SER A 42 -2.92 -2.04 5.04
CA SER A 42 -2.51 -3.41 4.79
C SER A 42 -3.62 -4.08 4.00
N ARG A 43 -3.65 -3.83 2.69
CA ARG A 43 -4.68 -4.35 1.76
C ARG A 43 -6.08 -3.98 2.23
N SER A 44 -6.42 -2.69 2.16
CA SER A 44 -7.82 -2.31 2.23
C SER A 44 -8.64 -3.19 1.26
N PRO A 45 -9.84 -3.68 1.65
CA PRO A 45 -10.74 -4.39 0.74
C PRO A 45 -10.96 -3.64 -0.58
N LYS A 46 -10.85 -2.31 -0.54
CA LYS A 46 -10.91 -1.43 -1.72
C LYS A 46 -9.77 -1.69 -2.72
N THR A 47 -8.53 -1.89 -2.25
CA THR A 47 -7.37 -2.14 -3.12
C THR A 47 -7.45 -3.52 -3.77
N LEU A 48 -7.93 -4.52 -3.02
CA LEU A 48 -8.21 -5.86 -3.57
C LEU A 48 -9.36 -5.83 -4.59
N ALA A 49 -10.45 -5.13 -4.27
CA ALA A 49 -11.57 -4.93 -5.19
C ALA A 49 -11.14 -4.19 -6.45
N LEU A 50 -10.29 -3.17 -6.33
CA LEU A 50 -9.73 -2.44 -7.46
C LEU A 50 -8.85 -3.33 -8.33
N GLY A 51 -8.03 -4.21 -7.74
CA GLY A 51 -7.25 -5.18 -8.51
C GLY A 51 -8.11 -6.11 -9.36
N VAL A 52 -9.22 -6.61 -8.81
CA VAL A 52 -10.19 -7.42 -9.55
C VAL A 52 -10.87 -6.61 -10.65
N GLN A 53 -11.26 -5.37 -10.37
CA GLN A 53 -11.86 -4.48 -11.36
C GLN A 53 -10.92 -4.15 -12.51
N ILE A 54 -9.64 -3.88 -12.23
CA ILE A 54 -8.62 -3.62 -13.25
C ILE A 54 -8.40 -4.86 -14.11
N GLN A 55 -8.33 -6.05 -13.52
CA GLN A 55 -8.19 -7.29 -14.27
C GLN A 55 -9.37 -7.50 -15.24
N GLY A 56 -10.61 -7.34 -14.76
CA GLY A 56 -11.80 -7.41 -15.62
C GLY A 56 -11.83 -6.33 -16.71
N ALA A 57 -11.42 -5.10 -16.38
CA ALA A 57 -11.34 -4.00 -17.35
C ALA A 57 -10.32 -4.25 -18.47
N ILE A 58 -9.25 -5.01 -18.22
CA ILE A 58 -8.31 -5.45 -19.26
C ILE A 58 -8.99 -6.47 -20.18
N ASP A 59 -9.60 -7.50 -19.60
CA ASP A 59 -10.23 -8.59 -20.35
C ASP A 59 -11.40 -8.08 -21.21
N ASP A 60 -12.16 -7.10 -20.71
CA ASP A 60 -13.29 -6.46 -21.39
C ASP A 60 -12.88 -5.29 -22.30
N GLY A 61 -11.58 -4.98 -22.43
CA GLY A 61 -11.07 -3.92 -23.30
C GLY A 61 -11.49 -2.50 -22.89
N GLN A 62 -11.70 -2.26 -21.60
CA GLN A 62 -12.19 -1.00 -21.03
C GLN A 62 -11.07 0.03 -20.76
N ILE A 63 -9.82 -0.27 -21.09
CA ILE A 63 -8.67 0.63 -20.93
C ILE A 63 -8.40 1.37 -22.24
N ALA A 64 -8.38 2.70 -22.18
CA ALA A 64 -8.12 3.56 -23.33
C ALA A 64 -6.82 4.34 -23.19
N LEU A 65 -6.11 4.51 -24.31
CA LEU A 65 -4.95 5.39 -24.40
C LEU A 65 -5.43 6.84 -24.56
N VAL A 66 -4.97 7.72 -23.67
CA VAL A 66 -5.22 9.16 -23.77
C VAL A 66 -3.89 9.85 -24.07
N LEU A 67 -3.86 10.66 -25.13
CA LEU A 67 -2.69 11.44 -25.52
C LEU A 67 -2.88 12.89 -25.12
N GLN A 68 -1.98 13.42 -24.29
CA GLN A 68 -1.98 14.82 -23.91
C GLN A 68 -0.98 15.60 -24.79
N PRO A 69 -1.42 16.63 -25.52
CA PRO A 69 -0.51 17.43 -26.34
C PRO A 69 0.41 18.26 -25.44
N MET A 70 1.70 18.26 -25.76
CA MET A 70 2.66 19.20 -25.19
C MET A 70 2.75 20.41 -26.12
N VAL A 71 2.42 21.59 -25.58
CA VAL A 71 2.55 22.89 -26.25
C VAL A 71 3.61 23.71 -25.53
N ASP A 72 4.39 24.45 -26.30
CA ASP A 72 5.44 25.38 -25.85
C ASP A 72 4.85 26.79 -25.64
#